data_AF-A0A133UY80-F1
#
_entry.id   AF-A0A133UY80-F1
#
_cell.length_a   1.000
_cell.length_b   1.000
_cell.length_c   1.000
_cell.angle_alpha   90.00
_cell.angle_beta   90.00
_cell.angle_gamma   90.00
#
_symmetry.space_group_name_H-M   'P 1'
#
loop_
_entity.id
_entity.type
_entity.pdbx_description
1 polymer ?
#
loop_
_entity_poly.entity_id
_entity_poly.type
_entity_poly.pdbx_seq_one_letter_code
_entity_poly.pdbx_strand_id
1 'polypeptide(L)'
;MKRGLKTFARALRDGNLGKAKEMSDRIVQGDLDAKVWEGYHMALEGMISGLEAGNDLALIRQIADGKYSKKELEDLKKKMEQKSAQKFIPPDERGFNDAWADVLQVMIE
;
A
#
# COMPACT_ATOMS: atom_id res chain seq x y z
N MET A 1 -8.55 -11.34 -0.11
CA MET A 1 -8.10 -10.02 -0.58
C MET A 1 -9.26 -9.03 -0.42
N LYS A 2 -9.04 -7.88 0.23
CA LYS A 2 -10.09 -6.89 0.54
C LYS A 2 -10.76 -6.39 -0.75
N ARG A 3 -12.09 -6.16 -0.71
CA ARG A 3 -12.83 -5.60 -1.87
C ARG A 3 -12.24 -4.22 -2.18
N GLY A 4 -12.00 -3.94 -3.45
CA GLY A 4 -11.43 -2.67 -3.92
C GLY A 4 -9.89 -2.62 -3.96
N LEU A 5 -9.20 -3.31 -3.06
CA LEU A 5 -7.73 -3.30 -2.95
C LEU A 5 -7.02 -3.68 -4.27
N LYS A 6 -7.51 -4.72 -4.96
CA LYS A 6 -6.91 -5.16 -6.22
C LYS A 6 -6.93 -4.06 -7.29
N THR A 7 -8.05 -3.35 -7.40
CA THR A 7 -8.19 -2.26 -8.38
C THR A 7 -7.43 -1.02 -7.92
N PHE A 8 -7.43 -0.74 -6.62
CA PHE A 8 -6.64 0.32 -6.00
C PHE A 8 -5.14 0.17 -6.30
N ALA A 9 -4.56 -1.01 -6.01
CA ALA A 9 -3.13 -1.26 -6.23
C ALA A 9 -2.73 -1.16 -7.71
N ARG A 10 -3.59 -1.64 -8.62
CA ARG A 10 -3.39 -1.47 -10.06
C ARG A 10 -3.45 0.00 -10.48
N ALA A 11 -4.44 0.74 -9.98
CA ALA A 11 -4.54 2.17 -10.24
C ALA A 11 -3.32 2.94 -9.75
N LEU A 12 -2.79 2.62 -8.57
CA LEU A 12 -1.54 3.20 -8.06
C LEU A 12 -0.35 2.88 -8.99
N ARG A 13 -0.22 1.61 -9.41
CA ARG A 13 0.87 1.18 -10.31
C ARG A 13 0.81 1.89 -11.65
N ASP A 14 -0.38 2.15 -12.16
CA ASP A 14 -0.58 2.85 -13.44
C ASP A 14 -0.54 4.39 -13.29
N GLY A 15 -0.31 4.90 -12.07
CA GLY A 15 -0.34 6.34 -11.78
C GLY A 15 -1.74 6.97 -11.88
N ASN A 16 -2.81 6.17 -11.95
CA ASN A 16 -4.18 6.63 -12.08
C ASN A 16 -4.74 7.10 -10.72
N LEU A 17 -4.39 8.33 -10.35
CA LEU A 17 -4.77 8.94 -9.08
C LEU A 17 -6.29 8.98 -8.86
N GLY A 18 -7.07 9.34 -9.89
CA GLY A 18 -8.53 9.41 -9.79
C GLY A 18 -9.15 8.06 -9.46
N LYS A 19 -8.68 6.99 -10.11
CA LYS A 19 -9.15 5.63 -9.82
C LYS A 19 -8.66 5.12 -8.47
N ALA A 20 -7.43 5.46 -8.07
CA ALA A 20 -6.90 5.10 -6.75
C ALA A 20 -7.76 5.71 -5.62
N LYS A 21 -8.10 7.00 -5.72
CA LYS A 21 -8.99 7.67 -4.75
C LYS A 21 -10.37 6.99 -4.68
N GLU A 22 -11.04 6.80 -5.82
CA GLU A 22 -12.35 6.13 -5.88
C GLU A 22 -12.34 4.73 -5.23
N MET A 23 -11.26 3.97 -5.44
CA MET A 23 -11.17 2.61 -4.92
C MET A 23 -10.75 2.56 -3.45
N SER A 24 -10.01 3.54 -2.95
CA SER A 24 -9.65 3.66 -1.54
C SER A 24 -10.87 3.74 -0.65
N ASP A 25 -11.85 4.57 -1.03
CA ASP A 25 -13.13 4.75 -0.31
C ASP A 25 -13.97 3.47 -0.21
N ARG A 26 -13.67 2.48 -1.06
CA ARG A 26 -14.36 1.18 -1.10
C ARG A 26 -13.65 0.08 -0.32
N ILE A 27 -12.44 0.34 0.16
CA ILE A 27 -11.71 -0.60 1.03
C ILE A 27 -12.27 -0.43 2.44
N VAL A 28 -12.80 -1.52 2.98
CA VAL A 28 -13.41 -1.55 4.31
C VAL A 28 -12.52 -2.30 5.30
N GLN A 29 -12.66 -1.94 6.57
CA GLN A 29 -11.92 -2.51 7.71
C GLN A 29 -11.97 -4.04 7.76
N GLY A 30 -13.15 -4.63 7.55
CA GLY A 30 -13.37 -6.07 7.74
C GLY A 30 -13.14 -6.45 9.21
N ASP A 31 -12.43 -7.57 9.42
CA ASP A 31 -12.17 -8.14 10.77
C ASP A 31 -10.89 -7.59 11.43
N LEU A 32 -10.27 -6.54 10.87
CA LEU A 32 -9.08 -5.94 11.46
C LEU A 32 -9.44 -5.20 12.76
N ASP A 33 -8.56 -5.31 13.76
CA ASP A 33 -8.61 -4.44 14.94
C ASP A 33 -8.56 -2.96 14.52
N ALA A 34 -9.25 -2.10 15.27
CA ALA A 34 -9.40 -0.68 14.93
C ALA A 34 -8.06 0.05 14.75
N LYS A 35 -7.06 -0.23 15.61
CA LYS A 35 -5.74 0.41 15.49
C LYS A 35 -4.95 -0.13 14.30
N VAL A 36 -5.07 -1.43 14.03
CA VAL A 36 -4.47 -2.03 12.83
C VAL A 36 -5.09 -1.42 11.58
N TRP A 37 -6.41 -1.23 11.58
CA TRP A 37 -7.10 -0.58 10.48
C TRP A 37 -6.69 0.87 10.28
N GLU A 38 -6.55 1.65 11.36
CA GLU A 38 -6.10 3.04 11.29
C GLU A 38 -4.75 3.16 10.55
N GLY A 39 -3.76 2.36 10.93
CA GLY A 39 -2.47 2.35 10.25
C GLY A 39 -2.53 1.83 8.81
N TYR A 40 -3.38 0.83 8.55
CA TYR A 40 -3.62 0.33 7.20
C TYR A 40 -4.19 1.42 6.30
N HIS A 41 -5.23 2.12 6.77
CA HIS A 41 -5.86 3.23 6.06
C HIS A 41 -4.87 4.37 5.81
N MET A 42 -4.09 4.74 6.82
CA MET A 42 -3.05 5.77 6.72
C MET A 42 -2.02 5.45 5.64
N ALA A 43 -1.63 4.18 5.48
CA ALA A 43 -0.72 3.78 4.40
C ALA A 43 -1.35 3.99 3.01
N LEU A 44 -2.63 3.63 2.83
CA LEU A 44 -3.34 3.83 1.56
C LEU A 44 -3.45 5.32 1.20
N GLU A 45 -3.81 6.16 2.18
CA GLU A 45 -3.87 7.62 2.02
C GLU A 45 -2.48 8.22 1.72
N GLY A 46 -1.45 7.71 2.39
CA GLY A 46 -0.06 8.09 2.14
C GLY A 46 0.41 7.74 0.73
N MET A 47 0.00 6.59 0.18
CA MET A 47 0.26 6.23 -1.22
C MET A 47 -0.44 7.16 -2.20
N ILE A 48 -1.71 7.50 -1.96
CA ILE A 48 -2.44 8.48 -2.78
C ILE A 48 -1.72 9.83 -2.74
N SER A 49 -1.41 10.30 -1.53
CA SER A 49 -0.78 11.61 -1.32
C SER A 49 0.61 11.68 -1.96
N GLY A 50 1.39 10.61 -1.87
CA GLY A 50 2.70 10.51 -2.53
C GLY A 50 2.62 10.57 -4.05
N LEU A 51 1.56 10.01 -4.63
CA LEU A 51 1.30 10.09 -6.07
C LEU A 51 0.80 11.48 -6.49
N GLU A 52 -0.06 12.10 -5.67
CA GLU A 52 -0.66 13.42 -5.89
C GLU A 52 0.33 14.58 -5.77
N ALA A 53 1.22 14.55 -4.78
CA ALA A 53 2.17 15.62 -4.51
C ALA A 53 3.21 15.82 -5.63
N GLY A 54 3.24 14.93 -6.64
CA GLY A 54 4.24 14.96 -7.70
C GLY A 54 5.67 14.84 -7.18
N ASN A 55 5.85 14.31 -5.96
CA ASN A 55 7.15 14.14 -5.36
C ASN A 55 7.81 12.92 -5.98
N ASP A 56 8.76 13.15 -6.89
CA ASP A 56 9.52 12.10 -7.59
C ASP A 56 10.34 11.19 -6.64
N LEU A 57 10.52 11.61 -5.37
CA LEU A 57 11.16 10.81 -4.33
C LEU A 57 10.17 9.91 -3.57
N ALA A 58 8.86 10.10 -3.75
CA ALA A 58 7.88 9.24 -3.12
C ALA A 58 7.97 7.82 -3.69
N LEU A 59 8.08 6.83 -2.82
CA LEU A 59 8.24 5.43 -3.20
C LEU A 59 7.16 4.98 -4.21
N ILE A 60 5.90 5.32 -3.94
CA ILE A 60 4.78 4.95 -4.81
C ILE A 60 4.89 5.59 -6.20
N ARG A 61 5.40 6.83 -6.28
CA ARG A 61 5.63 7.52 -7.54
C ARG A 61 6.72 6.84 -8.34
N GLN A 62 7.82 6.46 -7.69
CA GLN A 62 8.90 5.73 -8.34
C GLN A 62 8.45 4.35 -8.86
N ILE A 63 7.58 3.67 -8.11
CA ILE A 63 6.96 2.42 -8.56
C ILE A 63 6.08 2.65 -9.79
N ALA A 64 5.24 3.69 -9.78
CA ALA A 64 4.36 4.04 -10.90
C ALA A 64 5.15 4.46 -12.17
N ASP A 65 6.28 5.14 -11.98
CA ASP A 65 7.21 5.50 -13.06
C ASP A 65 8.00 4.29 -13.61
N GLY A 66 7.79 3.08 -13.07
CA GLY A 66 8.49 1.87 -13.50
C GLY A 66 9.96 1.80 -13.07
N LYS A 67 10.37 2.59 -12.07
CA LYS A 67 11.76 2.63 -11.57
C LYS A 67 12.14 1.43 -10.69
N TYR A 68 11.17 0.55 -10.39
CA TYR A 68 11.37 -0.68 -9.63
C TYR A 68 11.14 -1.90 -10.52
N SER A 69 12.13 -2.79 -10.54
CA SER A 69 11.98 -4.12 -11.12
C SER A 69 11.08 -5.01 -10.27
N LYS A 70 10.54 -6.09 -10.87
CA LYS A 70 9.74 -7.08 -10.15
C LYS A 70 10.45 -7.62 -8.90
N LYS A 71 11.75 -7.92 -9.01
CA LYS A 71 12.56 -8.42 -7.89
C LYS A 71 12.68 -7.41 -6.75
N GLU A 72 12.86 -6.13 -7.08
CA GLU A 72 12.94 -5.08 -6.06
C GLU A 72 11.59 -4.87 -5.35
N LEU A 73 10.47 -5.02 -6.07
CA LEU A 73 9.13 -5.02 -5.46
C LEU A 73 8.93 -6.24 -4.54
N GLU A 74 9.39 -7.43 -4.94
CA GLU A 74 9.37 -8.64 -4.10
C GLU A 74 10.21 -8.46 -2.83
N ASP A 75 11.42 -7.91 -2.95
CA ASP A 75 12.29 -7.60 -1.82
C ASP A 75 11.67 -6.56 -0.88
N LEU A 76 11.02 -5.54 -1.44
CA LEU A 76 10.31 -4.52 -0.68
C LEU A 76 9.11 -5.10 0.06
N LYS A 77 8.31 -5.93 -0.60
CA LYS A 77 7.19 -6.65 0.00
C LYS A 77 7.66 -7.47 1.19
N LYS A 78 8.72 -8.27 0.99
CA LYS A 78 9.30 -9.11 2.05
C LYS A 78 9.76 -8.28 3.25
N LYS A 79 10.35 -7.10 3.03
CA LYS A 79 10.73 -6.19 4.13
C LYS A 79 9.52 -5.70 4.92
N MET A 80 8.40 -5.39 4.26
CA MET A 80 7.18 -4.95 4.92
C MET A 80 6.55 -6.09 5.74
N GLU A 81 6.47 -7.30 5.18
CA GLU A 81 6.02 -8.50 5.90
C GLU A 81 6.91 -8.80 7.12
N GLN A 82 8.23 -8.64 6.98
CA GLN A 82 9.16 -8.82 8.10
C GLN A 82 8.94 -7.80 9.21
N LYS A 83 8.66 -6.54 8.87
CA LYS A 83 8.34 -5.49 9.85
C LYS A 83 7.02 -5.79 10.55
N SER A 84 5.97 -6.12 9.80
CA SER A 84 4.66 -6.41 10.39
C SER A 84 4.69 -7.68 11.25
N ALA A 85 5.52 -8.67 10.93
CA ALA A 85 5.69 -9.89 11.72
C ALA A 85 6.46 -9.70 13.04
N GLN A 86 7.05 -8.52 13.32
CA GLN A 86 7.78 -8.31 14.57
C GLN A 86 6.86 -8.43 15.77
N LYS A 87 7.38 -9.04 16.85
CA LYS A 87 6.61 -9.30 18.08
C LYS A 87 6.19 -8.00 18.80
N PHE A 88 7.03 -6.98 18.74
CA PHE A 88 6.88 -5.73 19.51
C PHE A 88 6.69 -4.50 18.60
N ILE A 89 5.90 -4.65 17.53
CA ILE A 89 5.49 -3.52 16.69
C ILE A 89 4.10 -3.01 17.13
N PRO A 90 3.90 -1.69 17.24
CA PRO A 90 2.59 -1.10 17.47
C PRO A 90 1.54 -1.58 16.46
N PRO A 91 0.25 -1.73 16.85
CA PRO A 91 -0.78 -2.25 15.95
C PRO A 91 -1.01 -1.40 14.68
N ASP A 92 -0.95 -0.09 14.80
CA ASP A 92 -1.02 0.87 13.69
C ASP A 92 0.18 0.73 12.76
N GLU A 93 1.41 0.67 13.29
CA GLU A 93 2.59 0.40 12.47
C GLU A 93 2.50 -0.97 11.77
N ARG A 94 1.96 -1.99 12.44
CA ARG A 94 1.69 -3.30 11.83
C ARG A 94 0.75 -3.15 10.64
N GLY A 95 -0.39 -2.48 10.84
CA GLY A 95 -1.37 -2.22 9.79
C GLY A 95 -0.80 -1.45 8.60
N PHE A 96 0.04 -0.45 8.88
CA PHE A 96 0.74 0.33 7.85
C PHE A 96 1.63 -0.57 6.97
N ASN A 97 2.44 -1.43 7.60
CA ASN A 97 3.32 -2.34 6.88
C ASN A 97 2.51 -3.43 6.12
N ASP A 98 1.42 -3.94 6.72
CA ASP A 98 0.54 -4.92 6.08
C ASP A 98 -0.13 -4.33 4.82
N ALA A 99 -0.57 -3.07 4.85
CA ALA A 99 -1.13 -2.40 3.69
C ALA A 99 -0.13 -2.32 2.53
N TRP A 100 1.13 -1.97 2.81
CA TRP A 100 2.19 -1.97 1.80
C TRP A 100 2.44 -3.36 1.23
N ALA A 101 2.53 -4.40 2.08
CA ALA A 101 2.74 -5.77 1.63
C ALA A 101 1.59 -6.25 0.72
N ASP A 102 0.35 -5.97 1.10
CA ASP A 102 -0.88 -6.29 0.36
C ASP A 102 -0.91 -5.60 -1.01
N VAL A 103 -0.61 -4.30 -1.06
CA VAL A 103 -0.57 -3.53 -2.31
C VAL A 103 0.55 -4.04 -3.23
N LEU A 104 1.75 -4.27 -2.70
CA LEU A 104 2.88 -4.77 -3.47
C LEU A 104 2.60 -6.18 -4.02
N GLN A 105 1.95 -7.06 -3.25
CA GLN A 105 1.54 -8.38 -3.73
C GLN A 105 0.71 -8.27 -5.03
N VAL A 106 -0.26 -7.37 -5.06
CA VAL A 106 -1.09 -7.14 -6.25
C VAL A 106 -0.28 -6.54 -7.41
N MET A 107 0.71 -5.69 -7.12
CA MET A 107 1.55 -5.08 -8.16
C MET A 107 2.54 -6.06 -8.80
N ILE A 108 2.92 -7.11 -8.07
CA ILE A 108 3.84 -8.16 -8.53
C ILE A 108 3.12 -9.21 -9.40
N GLU A 109 1.83 -9.46 -9.12
CA GLU A 109 0.91 -10.33 -9.88
C GLU A 109 0.57 -9.76 -11.27
#